data_AF-A0A759GZL4-F1
#
_entry.id   AF-A0A759GZL4-F1
#
_cell.length_a   1.000
_cell.length_b   1.000
_cell.length_c   1.000
_cell.angle_alpha   90.00
_cell.angle_beta   90.00
_cell.angle_gamma   90.00
#
_symmetry.space_group_name_H-M   'P 1'
#
loop_
_entity.id
_entity.type
_entity.pdbx_description
1 polymer ?
#
loop_
_entity_poly.entity_id
_entity_poly.type
_entity_poly.pdbx_seq_one_letter_code
_entity_poly.pdbx_strand_id
1 'polypeptide(L)'
;MLTLDEIGQSVRNNIQLIIDHVGLPLAVGPISDEDYKILYGGYGELEWDYALSAYGNSAEKYEFCIKLVQQGVVQGIPSGAAICVYGVEDKVFRIHIIERFSREDESHPLKGRMVLLTLMSAFVFCKAVECEVVHIVEPVPELQPFYESFGFRMEQCGYVMSTATDNLQETFLKFAQ
;
A
#
# COMPACT_ATOMS: atom_id res chain seq x y z
N MET A 1 9.59 4.80 -22.56
CA MET A 1 9.46 3.98 -21.34
C MET A 1 8.96 4.92 -20.26
N LEU A 2 7.91 4.56 -19.52
CA LEU A 2 7.37 5.42 -18.47
C LEU A 2 8.38 5.51 -17.30
N THR A 3 8.40 6.64 -16.60
CA THR A 3 9.15 6.76 -15.34
C THR A 3 8.42 6.02 -14.21
N LEU A 4 9.12 5.71 -13.11
CA LEU A 4 8.50 5.08 -11.94
C LEU A 4 7.37 5.94 -11.36
N ASP A 5 7.51 7.27 -11.41
CA ASP A 5 6.46 8.22 -11.00
C ASP A 5 5.22 8.12 -11.88
N GLU A 6 5.40 8.05 -13.21
CA GLU A 6 4.30 7.89 -14.17
C GLU A 6 3.59 6.54 -13.99
N ILE A 7 4.36 5.47 -13.73
CA ILE A 7 3.81 4.15 -13.40
C ILE A 7 3.04 4.22 -12.09
N GLY A 8 3.60 4.82 -11.05
CA GLY A 8 2.94 5.01 -9.76
C GLY A 8 1.63 5.78 -9.89
N GLN A 9 1.60 6.82 -10.72
CA GLN A 9 0.36 7.56 -11.00
C GLN A 9 -0.68 6.68 -11.71
N SER A 10 -0.25 5.89 -12.70
CA SER A 10 -1.11 4.94 -13.38
C SER A 10 -1.68 3.91 -12.40
N VAL A 11 -0.86 3.35 -11.50
CA VAL A 11 -1.30 2.38 -10.48
C VAL A 11 -2.36 3.00 -9.58
N ARG A 12 -2.12 4.21 -9.03
CA ARG A 12 -3.12 4.90 -8.19
C ARG A 12 -4.44 5.12 -8.94
N ASN A 13 -4.38 5.52 -10.21
CA ASN A 13 -5.58 5.68 -11.03
C ASN A 13 -6.35 4.35 -11.21
N ASN A 14 -5.64 3.23 -11.46
CA ASN A 14 -6.26 1.90 -11.57
C ASN A 14 -6.93 1.48 -10.26
N ILE A 15 -6.28 1.76 -9.13
CA ILE A 15 -6.84 1.46 -7.80
C ILE A 15 -8.08 2.32 -7.53
N GLN A 16 -8.07 3.60 -7.92
CA GLN A 16 -9.27 4.45 -7.82
C GLN A 16 -10.42 3.85 -8.62
N LEU A 17 -10.19 3.38 -9.85
CA LEU A 17 -11.23 2.75 -10.67
C LEU A 17 -11.83 1.51 -9.99
N ILE A 18 -11.01 0.71 -9.30
CA ILE A 18 -11.48 -0.46 -8.55
C ILE A 18 -12.32 -0.02 -7.33
N ILE A 19 -11.85 0.97 -6.58
CA ILE A 19 -12.58 1.55 -5.44
C ILE A 19 -13.95 2.07 -5.89
N ASP A 20 -14.00 2.82 -6.99
CA ASP A 20 -15.22 3.38 -7.57
C ASP A 20 -16.17 2.29 -8.05
N HIS A 21 -15.64 1.24 -8.68
CA HIS A 21 -16.43 0.11 -9.18
C HIS A 21 -17.16 -0.63 -8.05
N VAL A 22 -16.51 -0.78 -6.89
CA VAL A 22 -17.10 -1.41 -5.69
C VAL A 22 -17.97 -0.41 -4.90
N GLY A 23 -17.99 0.87 -5.28
CA GLY A 23 -18.82 1.90 -4.66
C GLY A 23 -18.33 2.33 -3.28
N LEU A 24 -17.03 2.18 -3.01
CA LEU A 24 -16.45 2.61 -1.74
C LEU A 24 -16.24 4.14 -1.75
N PRO A 25 -16.64 4.87 -0.70
CA PRO A 25 -16.49 6.33 -0.64
C PRO A 25 -15.06 6.68 -0.21
N LEU A 26 -14.07 6.28 -1.01
CA LEU A 26 -12.65 6.46 -0.74
C LEU A 26 -11.97 7.10 -1.95
N ALA A 27 -10.96 7.92 -1.68
CA ALA A 27 -10.09 8.50 -2.70
C ALA A 27 -8.65 8.02 -2.45
N VAL A 28 -7.95 7.61 -3.50
CA VAL A 28 -6.53 7.27 -3.47
C VAL A 28 -5.71 8.34 -4.18
N GLY A 29 -4.59 8.72 -3.58
CA GLY A 29 -3.68 9.72 -4.13
C GLY A 29 -2.25 9.53 -3.63
N PRO A 30 -1.29 10.34 -4.07
CA PRO A 30 0.01 10.41 -3.42
C PRO A 30 -0.13 10.91 -1.97
N ILE A 31 0.90 10.73 -1.16
CA ILE A 31 0.98 11.37 0.17
C ILE A 31 1.26 12.86 -0.07
N SER A 32 0.36 13.76 0.33
CA SER A 32 0.54 15.21 0.18
C SER A 32 1.42 15.81 1.28
N ASP A 33 1.90 17.04 1.09
CA ASP A 33 2.65 17.77 2.13
C ASP A 33 1.86 17.94 3.44
N GLU A 34 0.52 18.06 3.37
CA GLU A 34 -0.30 18.03 4.59
C GLU A 34 -0.31 16.65 5.25
N ASP A 35 -0.38 15.59 4.46
CA ASP A 35 -0.33 14.22 4.97
C ASP A 35 1.01 13.96 5.65
N TYR A 36 2.12 14.38 5.05
CA TYR A 36 3.46 14.30 5.65
C TYR A 36 3.50 14.96 7.04
N LYS A 37 2.92 16.16 7.19
CA LYS A 37 2.88 16.85 8.49
C LYS A 37 2.07 16.09 9.53
N ILE A 38 0.95 15.49 9.12
CA ILE A 38 0.09 14.70 10.00
C ILE A 38 0.83 13.42 10.44
N LEU A 39 1.39 12.67 9.48
CA LEU A 39 2.05 11.40 9.72
C LEU A 39 3.33 11.56 10.54
N TYR A 40 4.15 12.56 10.24
CA TYR A 40 5.34 12.90 11.02
C TYR A 40 5.00 13.38 12.45
N GLY A 41 3.78 13.87 12.67
CA GLY A 41 3.29 14.31 13.97
C GLY A 41 2.86 13.19 14.93
N GLY A 42 3.06 11.92 14.56
CA GLY A 42 2.67 10.76 15.38
C GLY A 42 1.19 10.40 15.27
N TYR A 43 0.58 10.62 14.09
CA TYR A 43 -0.83 10.28 13.85
C TYR A 43 -1.08 8.77 13.75
N GLY A 44 -0.10 8.01 13.26
CA GLY A 44 -0.15 6.55 13.19
C GLY A 44 0.45 5.88 14.43
N GLU A 45 0.15 4.60 14.58
CA GLU A 45 0.73 3.72 15.59
C GLU A 45 2.07 3.13 15.13
N LEU A 46 2.30 3.05 13.82
CA LEU A 46 3.59 2.68 13.26
C LEU A 46 4.53 3.90 13.22
N GLU A 47 5.84 3.63 13.17
CA GLU A 47 6.91 4.65 13.14
C GLU A 47 6.96 5.37 11.77
N TRP A 48 5.95 6.20 11.48
CA TRP A 48 5.82 6.93 10.22
C TRP A 48 6.91 7.98 10.02
N ASP A 49 7.39 8.62 11.08
CA ASP A 49 8.51 9.55 11.03
C ASP A 49 9.77 8.87 10.49
N TYR A 50 10.06 7.65 10.95
CA TYR A 50 11.13 6.82 10.41
C TYR A 50 10.86 6.41 8.96
N ALA A 51 9.69 5.86 8.65
CA ALA A 51 9.38 5.38 7.30
C ALA A 51 9.44 6.50 6.25
N LEU A 52 8.92 7.69 6.56
CA LEU A 52 8.99 8.85 5.68
C LEU A 52 10.43 9.36 5.52
N SER A 53 11.22 9.34 6.59
CA SER A 53 12.63 9.76 6.54
C SER A 53 13.50 8.77 5.74
N ALA A 54 13.28 7.47 5.92
CA ALA A 54 14.07 6.42 5.30
C ALA A 54 13.70 6.19 3.82
N TYR A 55 12.41 6.26 3.47
CA TYR A 55 11.91 5.83 2.17
C TYR A 55 11.18 6.93 1.40
N GLY A 56 10.65 7.95 2.08
CA GLY A 56 9.82 9.00 1.48
C GLY A 56 10.55 9.91 0.50
N ASN A 57 11.89 9.93 0.50
CA ASN A 57 12.69 10.68 -0.48
C ASN A 57 13.34 9.80 -1.56
N SER A 58 13.05 8.50 -1.58
CA SER A 58 13.59 7.61 -2.61
C SER A 58 13.00 7.95 -3.98
N ALA A 59 13.86 8.03 -5.00
CA ALA A 59 13.43 8.15 -6.40
C ALA A 59 12.75 6.87 -6.93
N GLU A 60 12.86 5.78 -6.18
CA GLU A 60 12.28 4.47 -6.49
C GLU A 60 11.03 4.16 -5.65
N LYS A 61 10.51 5.16 -4.92
CA LYS A 61 9.34 4.97 -4.07
C LYS A 61 8.07 4.80 -4.90
N TYR A 62 7.17 3.97 -4.40
CA TYR A 62 5.76 4.01 -4.72
C TYR A 62 4.99 4.13 -3.42
N GLU A 63 4.29 5.24 -3.24
CA GLU A 63 3.49 5.50 -2.06
C GLU A 63 2.08 5.95 -2.47
N PHE A 64 1.15 5.75 -1.54
CA PHE A 64 -0.19 6.27 -1.68
C PHE A 64 -0.84 6.49 -0.32
N CYS A 65 -1.75 7.46 -0.30
CA CYS A 65 -2.65 7.77 0.80
C CYS A 65 -4.09 7.48 0.35
N ILE A 66 -4.90 7.00 1.28
CA ILE A 66 -6.34 6.81 1.11
C ILE A 66 -7.05 7.75 2.06
N LYS A 67 -8.03 8.49 1.55
CA LYS A 67 -8.86 9.43 2.30
C LYS A 67 -10.33 9.12 2.11
N LEU A 68 -11.13 9.37 3.12
CA LEU A 68 -12.59 9.23 3.04
C LEU A 68 -13.18 10.31 2.13
N VAL A 69 -14.23 9.97 1.40
CA VAL A 69 -15.06 10.91 0.63
C VAL A 69 -16.40 11.03 1.33
N GLN A 70 -16.74 12.23 1.80
CA GLN A 70 -18.05 12.50 2.42
C GLN A 70 -18.75 13.60 1.63
N GLN A 71 -20.00 13.33 1.22
CA GLN A 71 -20.83 14.29 0.46
C GLN A 71 -20.12 14.85 -0.79
N GLY A 72 -19.33 14.01 -1.47
CA GLY A 72 -18.57 14.40 -2.66
C GLY A 72 -17.27 15.18 -2.38
N VAL A 73 -16.87 15.33 -1.12
CA VAL A 73 -15.65 16.04 -0.71
C VAL A 73 -14.65 15.07 -0.10
N VAL A 74 -13.42 15.07 -0.63
CA VAL A 74 -12.29 14.32 -0.06
C VAL A 74 -11.91 14.96 1.28
N GLN A 75 -11.91 14.16 2.34
CA GLN A 75 -11.57 14.62 3.68
C GLN A 75 -10.06 14.87 3.78
N GLY A 76 -9.65 15.86 4.60
CA GLY A 76 -8.25 16.24 4.70
C GLY A 76 -7.36 15.25 5.45
N ILE A 77 -7.95 14.40 6.29
CA ILE A 77 -7.22 13.47 7.17
C ILE A 77 -7.04 12.12 6.47
N PRO A 78 -5.83 11.53 6.47
CA PRO A 78 -5.58 10.17 6.01
C PRO A 78 -6.44 9.13 6.72
N SER A 79 -7.11 8.27 5.96
CA SER A 79 -7.74 7.05 6.46
C SER A 79 -6.77 5.87 6.50
N GLY A 80 -5.80 5.85 5.59
CA GLY A 80 -4.71 4.89 5.56
C GLY A 80 -3.64 5.29 4.56
N ALA A 81 -2.46 4.70 4.67
CA ALA A 81 -1.33 4.98 3.78
C ALA A 81 -0.37 3.79 3.71
N ALA A 82 0.41 3.74 2.63
CA ALA A 82 1.49 2.78 2.48
C ALA A 82 2.69 3.41 1.76
N ILE A 83 3.90 2.96 2.12
CA ILE A 83 5.14 3.29 1.42
C ILE A 83 5.79 1.99 0.96
N CYS A 84 6.10 1.95 -0.33
CA CYS A 84 6.81 0.87 -0.99
C CYS A 84 8.03 1.42 -1.73
N VAL A 85 9.02 0.58 -2.00
CA VAL A 85 10.21 0.91 -2.78
C VAL A 85 10.48 -0.21 -3.77
N TYR A 86 10.67 0.14 -5.04
CA TYR A 86 11.03 -0.81 -6.09
C TYR A 86 12.53 -0.76 -6.37
N GLY A 87 13.29 -1.77 -5.95
CA GLY A 87 14.71 -1.83 -6.25
C GLY A 87 14.94 -2.08 -7.73
N VAL A 88 15.46 -1.09 -8.48
CA VAL A 88 15.66 -1.23 -9.93
C VAL A 88 16.74 -2.27 -10.25
N GLU A 89 17.78 -2.35 -9.42
CA GLU A 89 18.90 -3.28 -9.62
C GLU A 89 18.52 -4.74 -9.36
N ASP A 90 17.79 -5.01 -8.28
CA ASP A 90 17.40 -6.36 -7.88
C ASP A 90 16.00 -6.77 -8.35
N LYS A 91 15.25 -5.84 -8.93
CA LYS A 91 13.88 -6.02 -9.41
C LYS A 91 12.92 -6.56 -8.35
N VAL A 92 13.08 -6.13 -7.10
CA VAL A 92 12.20 -6.51 -5.99
C VAL A 92 11.34 -5.33 -5.54
N PHE A 93 10.04 -5.55 -5.46
CA PHE A 93 9.11 -4.57 -4.89
C PHE A 93 8.93 -4.79 -3.39
N ARG A 94 9.31 -3.80 -2.58
CA ARG A 94 9.31 -3.89 -1.12
C ARG A 94 8.22 -3.03 -0.53
N ILE A 95 7.36 -3.64 0.27
CA ILE A 95 6.36 -2.94 1.07
C ILE A 95 6.98 -2.72 2.46
N HIS A 96 7.18 -1.45 2.83
CA HIS A 96 7.86 -1.08 4.08
C HIS A 96 6.88 -0.74 5.21
N ILE A 97 5.76 -0.11 4.88
CA ILE A 97 4.76 0.28 5.86
C ILE A 97 3.38 0.26 5.24
N ILE A 98 2.40 -0.23 6.00
CA ILE A 98 0.98 -0.24 5.65
C ILE A 98 0.21 0.08 6.92
N GLU A 99 -0.58 1.15 6.92
CA GLU A 99 -1.43 1.44 8.08
C GLU A 99 -2.82 1.92 7.68
N ARG A 100 -3.81 1.48 8.46
CA ARG A 100 -5.15 2.06 8.53
C ARG A 100 -5.24 2.84 9.84
N PHE A 101 -5.47 4.15 9.77
CA PHE A 101 -5.50 5.04 10.94
C PHE A 101 -6.83 4.98 11.70
N SER A 102 -7.92 4.63 11.02
CA SER A 102 -9.27 4.52 11.60
C SER A 102 -9.49 3.17 12.31
N ARG A 103 -8.67 2.83 13.33
CA ARG A 103 -8.68 1.49 13.95
C ARG A 103 -9.96 1.18 14.70
N GLU A 104 -10.41 2.13 15.52
CA GLU A 104 -11.58 2.02 16.40
C GLU A 104 -12.92 2.18 15.67
N ASP A 105 -12.90 2.69 14.43
CA ASP A 105 -14.10 2.82 13.62
C ASP A 105 -14.34 1.54 12.82
N GLU A 106 -15.16 0.67 13.42
CA GLU A 106 -15.56 -0.60 12.84
C GLU A 106 -16.45 -0.46 11.60
N SER A 107 -17.03 0.73 11.38
CA SER A 107 -17.85 1.07 10.22
C SER A 107 -17.04 1.67 9.07
N HIS A 108 -15.77 2.00 9.32
CA HIS A 108 -14.94 2.68 8.35
C HIS A 108 -14.77 1.85 7.07
N PRO A 109 -14.99 2.41 5.86
CA PRO A 109 -14.92 1.66 4.59
C PRO A 109 -13.58 0.96 4.33
N LEU A 110 -12.49 1.48 4.90
CA LEU A 110 -11.15 0.92 4.75
C LEU A 110 -10.87 -0.31 5.66
N LYS A 111 -11.78 -0.64 6.59
CA LYS A 111 -11.62 -1.80 7.47
C LYS A 111 -11.44 -3.09 6.67
N GLY A 112 -10.38 -3.84 6.98
CA GLY A 112 -10.03 -5.08 6.29
C GLY A 112 -9.52 -4.90 4.85
N ARG A 113 -9.48 -3.67 4.33
CA ARG A 113 -9.19 -3.38 2.92
C ARG A 113 -7.82 -2.75 2.67
N MET A 114 -7.21 -2.13 3.68
CA MET A 114 -5.93 -1.43 3.51
C MET A 114 -4.83 -2.33 2.93
N VAL A 115 -4.62 -3.50 3.52
CA VAL A 115 -3.62 -4.47 3.01
C VAL A 115 -3.98 -4.94 1.60
N LEU A 116 -5.26 -5.21 1.33
CA LEU A 116 -5.71 -5.65 0.00
C LEU A 116 -5.41 -4.58 -1.06
N LEU A 117 -5.69 -3.31 -0.77
CA LEU A 117 -5.38 -2.19 -1.68
C LEU A 117 -3.88 -2.05 -1.92
N THR A 118 -3.04 -2.26 -0.89
CA THR A 118 -1.58 -2.29 -1.06
C THR A 118 -1.12 -3.45 -1.94
N LEU A 119 -1.62 -4.66 -1.71
CA LEU A 119 -1.24 -5.84 -2.50
C LEU A 119 -1.73 -5.75 -3.96
N MET A 120 -2.93 -5.22 -4.20
CA MET A 120 -3.40 -4.91 -5.56
C MET A 120 -2.52 -3.85 -6.22
N SER A 121 -2.12 -2.81 -5.49
CA SER A 121 -1.20 -1.80 -6.01
C SER A 121 0.16 -2.40 -6.38
N ALA A 122 0.71 -3.25 -5.50
CA ALA A 122 1.95 -3.98 -5.75
C ALA A 122 1.84 -4.85 -7.01
N PHE A 123 0.75 -5.61 -7.17
CA PHE A 123 0.52 -6.40 -8.37
C PHE A 123 0.53 -5.55 -9.65
N VAL A 124 -0.28 -4.48 -9.70
CA VAL A 124 -0.38 -3.63 -10.90
C VAL A 124 0.97 -2.95 -11.20
N PHE A 125 1.66 -2.46 -10.16
CA PHE A 125 2.99 -1.87 -10.31
C PHE A 125 3.98 -2.89 -10.86
N CYS A 126 4.08 -4.06 -10.23
CA CYS A 126 5.02 -5.10 -10.63
C CYS A 126 4.77 -5.60 -12.05
N LYS A 127 3.51 -5.69 -12.49
CA LYS A 127 3.17 -6.03 -13.88
C LYS A 127 3.63 -4.96 -14.87
N ALA A 128 3.60 -3.69 -14.50
CA ALA A 128 4.08 -2.61 -15.36
C ALA A 128 5.61 -2.56 -15.52
N VAL A 129 6.36 -3.03 -14.52
CA VAL A 129 7.84 -3.03 -14.52
C VAL A 129 8.47 -4.42 -14.70
N GLU A 130 7.66 -5.44 -15.00
CA GLU A 130 8.11 -6.85 -15.11
C GLU A 130 8.87 -7.33 -13.85
N CYS A 131 8.37 -6.94 -12.67
CA CYS A 131 8.87 -7.39 -11.37
C CYS A 131 8.21 -8.71 -10.96
N GLU A 132 9.01 -9.70 -10.60
CA GLU A 132 8.54 -11.05 -10.31
C GLU A 132 8.34 -11.32 -8.81
N VAL A 133 8.93 -10.50 -7.94
CA VAL A 133 8.98 -10.76 -6.50
C VAL A 133 8.53 -9.55 -5.69
N VAL A 134 7.60 -9.79 -4.76
CA VAL A 134 7.11 -8.81 -3.80
C VAL A 134 7.54 -9.21 -2.39
N HIS A 135 8.08 -8.26 -1.65
CA HIS A 135 8.46 -8.42 -0.25
C HIS A 135 7.57 -7.59 0.67
N ILE A 136 7.24 -8.14 1.83
CA ILE A 136 6.81 -7.39 3.00
C ILE A 136 7.99 -7.37 3.97
N VAL A 137 8.47 -6.18 4.29
CA VAL A 137 9.58 -5.97 5.22
C VAL A 137 9.01 -5.81 6.62
N GLU A 138 9.61 -6.51 7.58
CA GLU A 138 9.25 -6.51 9.01
C GLU A 138 7.73 -6.71 9.24
N PRO A 139 7.15 -7.81 8.74
CA PRO A 139 5.71 -8.03 8.85
C PRO A 139 5.30 -8.15 10.33
N VAL A 140 4.28 -7.38 10.70
CA VAL A 140 3.60 -7.49 11.99
C VAL A 140 3.26 -8.97 12.26
N PRO A 141 3.76 -9.59 13.36
CA PRO A 141 3.64 -11.03 13.61
C PRO A 141 2.21 -11.57 13.49
N GLU A 142 1.23 -10.83 13.98
CA GLU A 142 -0.18 -11.21 13.99
C GLU A 142 -0.79 -11.25 12.57
N LEU A 143 -0.18 -10.55 11.60
CA LEU A 143 -0.63 -10.50 10.21
C LEU A 143 0.10 -11.51 9.31
N GLN A 144 1.15 -12.20 9.81
CA GLN A 144 1.89 -13.18 9.01
C GLN A 144 0.98 -14.28 8.44
N PRO A 145 0.06 -14.91 9.19
CA PRO A 145 -0.85 -15.91 8.63
C PRO A 145 -1.79 -15.34 7.55
N PHE A 146 -2.14 -14.06 7.66
CA PHE A 146 -2.92 -13.38 6.63
C PHE A 146 -2.11 -13.20 5.35
N TYR A 147 -0.84 -12.78 5.44
CA TYR A 147 0.05 -12.68 4.29
C TYR A 147 0.31 -14.05 3.64
N GLU A 148 0.48 -15.12 4.42
CA GLU A 148 0.63 -16.48 3.90
C GLU A 148 -0.54 -16.91 3.01
N SER A 149 -1.75 -16.39 3.27
CA SER A 149 -2.93 -16.62 2.44
C SER A 149 -2.87 -15.99 1.04
N PHE A 150 -1.83 -15.22 0.73
CA PHE A 150 -1.49 -14.68 -0.60
C PHE A 150 -0.17 -15.28 -1.13
N GLY A 151 0.27 -16.40 -0.55
CA GLY A 151 1.49 -17.10 -0.97
C GLY A 151 2.77 -16.48 -0.44
N PHE A 152 2.71 -15.54 0.52
CA PHE A 152 3.92 -15.05 1.18
C PHE A 152 4.54 -16.13 2.06
N ARG A 153 5.87 -16.16 2.14
CA ARG A 153 6.63 -17.04 3.03
C ARG A 153 7.75 -16.27 3.71
N MET A 154 7.98 -16.55 4.99
CA MET A 154 9.10 -15.97 5.72
C MET A 154 10.43 -16.45 5.13
N GLU A 155 11.31 -15.52 4.81
CA GLU A 155 12.66 -15.76 4.37
C GLU A 155 13.57 -16.20 5.52
N GLN A 156 14.74 -16.77 5.19
CA GLN A 156 15.70 -17.26 6.20
C GLN A 156 16.17 -16.17 7.18
N CYS A 157 16.12 -14.90 6.77
CA CYS A 157 16.49 -13.76 7.60
C CYS A 157 15.51 -13.50 8.76
N GLY A 158 14.27 -14.02 8.68
CA GLY A 158 13.28 -13.94 9.76
C GLY A 158 12.51 -12.61 9.86
N TYR A 159 12.79 -11.63 8.99
CA TYR A 159 12.12 -10.32 8.99
C TYR A 159 11.63 -9.89 7.59
N VAL A 160 11.70 -10.76 6.58
CA VAL A 160 11.15 -10.50 5.25
C VAL A 160 10.23 -11.64 4.88
N MET A 161 9.03 -11.32 4.41
CA MET A 161 8.17 -12.28 3.74
C MET A 161 8.17 -12.02 2.23
N SER A 162 8.36 -13.05 1.43
CA SER A 162 8.41 -12.95 -0.04
C SER A 162 7.28 -13.72 -0.71
N THR A 163 6.83 -13.24 -1.85
CA THR A 163 5.96 -13.99 -2.75
C THR A 163 6.22 -13.64 -4.21
N ALA A 164 5.83 -14.54 -5.11
CA ALA A 164 5.80 -14.25 -6.54
C ALA A 164 4.65 -13.27 -6.84
N THR A 165 4.90 -12.27 -7.69
CA THR A 165 3.90 -11.28 -8.11
C THR A 165 2.59 -11.93 -8.57
N ASP A 166 2.66 -13.06 -9.28
CA ASP A 166 1.48 -13.76 -9.81
C ASP A 166 0.52 -14.26 -8.72
N ASN A 167 1.02 -14.58 -7.52
CA ASN A 167 0.18 -15.00 -6.41
C ASN A 167 -0.75 -13.87 -5.93
N LEU A 168 -0.38 -12.59 -6.16
CA LEU A 168 -1.18 -11.44 -5.76
C LEU A 168 -2.42 -11.22 -6.64
N GLN A 169 -2.58 -11.97 -7.73
CA GLN A 169 -3.80 -11.91 -8.54
C GLN A 169 -5.06 -12.28 -7.72
N GLU A 170 -4.92 -13.17 -6.73
CA GLU A 170 -6.02 -13.56 -5.84
C GLU A 170 -6.53 -12.42 -4.95
N THR A 171 -5.72 -11.36 -4.75
CA THR A 171 -6.11 -10.20 -3.95
C THR A 171 -7.35 -9.51 -4.51
N PHE A 172 -7.50 -9.44 -5.83
CA PHE A 172 -8.67 -8.83 -6.48
C PHE A 172 -9.95 -9.61 -6.19
N LEU A 173 -9.86 -10.95 -6.11
CA LEU A 173 -11.00 -11.81 -5.79
C LEU A 173 -11.43 -11.66 -4.33
N LYS A 174 -10.48 -11.48 -3.40
CA LYS A 174 -10.78 -11.24 -1.98
C LYS A 174 -11.31 -9.83 -1.73
N PHE A 175 -10.88 -8.84 -2.53
CA PHE A 175 -11.35 -7.46 -2.40
C PHE A 175 -12.81 -7.27 -2.86
N ALA A 176 -13.26 -8.05 -3.83
CA ALA A 176 -14.62 -7.99 -4.36
C ALA A 176 -15.70 -8.66 -3.48
N GLN A 177 -15.29 -9.36 -2.42
CA GLN A 177 -16.18 -10.03 -1.45
C GLN A 177 -16.58 -9.08 -0.32
#